data_AF-A0A256I139-F1
#
_entry.id   AF-A0A256I139-F1
#
_cell.length_a   1.000
_cell.length_b   1.000
_cell.length_c   1.000
_cell.angle_alpha   90.00
_cell.angle_beta   90.00
_cell.angle_gamma   90.00
#
_symmetry.space_group_name_H-M   'P 1'
#
loop_
_entity.id
_entity.type
_entity.pdbx_description
1 polymer ?
#
loop_
_entity_poly.entity_id
_entity_poly.type
_entity_poly.pdbx_seq_one_letter_code
_entity_poly.pdbx_strand_id
1 'polypeptide(L)'
;MTRTNDEPPEWAKERAREVMAAEEPEGDGDAAEDGASDDDRVPDVPVEVVDEAERLTRLARRTEDDAAAAFYRDRRDELVAGHDYAPRLREDDDTLVLYPDEWMADGTVQLDRIETTDRAVEVSLSGPGDADRYDEIAAYNEAVADAVADAHGEPHADTARSFAAFMSNHYVRAVDDAAPAVREEFREEYLPRNGWPTDEQLAVVEESLTVIESTAAEVDGPDSP
;
A
#
# COMPACT_ATOMS: atom_id res chain seq x y z
N MET A 1 15.66 22.79 -38.98
CA MET A 1 16.76 23.02 -38.03
C MET A 1 16.33 24.14 -37.10
N THR A 2 15.95 23.79 -35.87
CA THR A 2 15.80 24.72 -34.75
C THR A 2 16.17 23.92 -33.51
N ARG A 3 17.42 24.09 -33.06
CA ARG A 3 17.87 23.72 -31.72
C ARG A 3 17.37 24.82 -30.80
N THR A 4 16.54 24.48 -29.84
CA THR A 4 16.30 25.34 -28.67
C THR A 4 17.21 24.83 -27.56
N ASN A 5 17.91 25.79 -26.97
CA ASN A 5 18.88 25.63 -25.91
C ASN A 5 18.16 25.17 -24.63
N ASP A 6 18.49 23.97 -24.15
CA ASP A 6 18.01 23.44 -22.86
C ASP A 6 19.20 23.42 -21.91
N GLU A 7 19.53 24.61 -21.38
CA GLU A 7 20.45 24.69 -20.26
C GLU A 7 19.65 24.63 -18.96
N PRO A 8 20.00 23.73 -18.04
CA PRO A 8 19.29 23.58 -16.78
C PRO A 8 19.45 24.85 -15.93
N PRO A 9 18.44 25.18 -15.10
CA PRO A 9 18.45 26.37 -14.26
C PRO A 9 19.62 26.36 -13.25
N GLU A 10 20.10 27.55 -12.88
CA GLU A 10 21.34 27.74 -12.09
C GLU A 10 21.33 27.02 -10.73
N TRP A 11 20.16 26.80 -10.12
CA TRP A 11 20.04 26.03 -8.88
C TRP A 11 20.40 24.53 -9.06
N ALA A 12 20.20 23.97 -10.25
CA ALA A 12 20.59 22.60 -10.59
C ALA A 12 22.10 22.49 -10.88
N LYS A 13 22.71 23.55 -11.42
CA LYS A 13 24.16 23.61 -11.66
C LYS A 13 24.97 23.75 -10.36
N GLU A 14 24.41 24.43 -9.35
CA GLU A 14 25.05 24.59 -8.04
C GLU A 14 25.06 23.27 -7.24
N ARG A 15 23.94 22.52 -7.29
CA ARG A 15 23.85 21.18 -6.70
C ARG A 15 24.75 20.15 -7.38
N ALA A 16 24.88 20.21 -8.70
CA ALA A 16 25.80 19.35 -9.44
C ALA A 16 27.28 19.60 -9.08
N ARG A 17 27.65 20.84 -8.73
CA ARG A 17 29.01 21.17 -8.26
C ARG A 17 29.30 20.68 -6.84
N GLU A 18 28.28 20.65 -5.99
CA GLU A 18 28.40 20.18 -4.59
C GLU A 18 28.60 18.65 -4.53
N VAL A 19 27.92 17.90 -5.40
CA VAL A 19 28.07 16.44 -5.51
C VAL A 19 29.44 16.06 -6.10
N MET A 20 29.92 16.80 -7.10
CA MET A 20 31.21 16.51 -7.78
C MET A 20 32.45 16.87 -6.95
N ALA A 21 32.29 17.59 -5.82
CA ALA A 21 33.40 17.93 -4.92
C ALA A 21 33.59 16.90 -3.79
N ALA A 22 32.66 15.95 -3.64
CA ALA A 22 32.71 14.92 -2.60
C ALA A 22 33.40 13.61 -3.05
N GLU A 23 33.73 13.49 -4.34
CA GLU A 23 34.32 12.27 -4.90
C GLU A 23 35.59 12.60 -5.70
N GLU A 24 36.76 12.46 -5.05
CA GLU A 24 37.99 12.07 -5.73
C GLU A 24 38.67 10.91 -4.98
N PRO A 25 39.42 10.04 -5.71
CA PRO A 25 39.49 8.61 -5.41
C PRO A 25 40.90 8.11 -5.05
N GLU A 26 40.98 7.09 -4.20
CA GLU A 26 42.15 6.23 -4.01
C GLU A 26 41.62 4.81 -3.73
N GLY A 27 42.02 3.69 -4.34
CA GLY A 27 43.04 3.33 -5.32
C GLY A 27 43.16 1.80 -5.31
N ASP A 28 43.24 1.20 -6.50
CA ASP A 28 43.89 -0.06 -6.92
C ASP A 28 43.91 -1.32 -6.01
N GLY A 29 43.52 -2.49 -6.56
CA GLY A 29 43.81 -3.78 -5.93
C GLY A 29 43.13 -5.03 -6.53
N ASP A 30 43.60 -5.45 -7.70
CA ASP A 30 43.71 -6.81 -8.28
C ASP A 30 42.88 -8.02 -7.75
N ALA A 31 42.13 -8.60 -8.70
CA ALA A 31 41.79 -10.01 -8.96
C ALA A 31 41.74 -11.08 -7.85
N ALA A 32 40.59 -11.77 -7.75
CA ALA A 32 40.49 -13.24 -7.80
C ALA A 32 39.04 -13.67 -8.09
N GLU A 33 38.85 -14.49 -9.12
CA GLU A 33 37.68 -15.37 -9.25
C GLU A 33 37.71 -16.39 -8.10
N ASP A 34 36.61 -16.54 -7.35
CA ASP A 34 36.22 -17.83 -6.78
C ASP A 34 34.81 -17.76 -6.14
N GLY A 35 33.94 -18.68 -6.57
CA GLY A 35 32.82 -19.17 -5.76
C GLY A 35 31.50 -18.39 -5.88
N ALA A 36 30.55 -18.98 -6.60
CA ALA A 36 29.14 -18.70 -6.44
C ALA A 36 28.76 -18.75 -4.94
N SER A 37 28.17 -17.66 -4.44
CA SER A 37 27.43 -17.68 -3.17
C SER A 37 25.98 -17.40 -3.49
N ASP A 38 25.29 -18.48 -3.87
CA ASP A 38 23.85 -18.55 -4.07
C ASP A 38 23.19 -19.04 -2.77
N ASP A 39 23.43 -18.34 -1.65
CA ASP A 39 23.09 -18.85 -0.31
C ASP A 39 22.64 -17.73 0.65
N ASP A 40 21.88 -16.73 0.16
CA ASP A 40 21.20 -15.71 0.99
C ASP A 40 20.11 -14.88 0.24
N ARG A 41 19.38 -15.46 -0.73
CA ARG A 41 18.53 -14.66 -1.62
C ARG A 41 17.14 -14.36 -1.05
N VAL A 42 17.03 -13.21 -0.39
CA VAL A 42 15.82 -12.37 -0.31
C VAL A 42 15.37 -12.02 -1.74
N PRO A 43 14.07 -11.79 -2.03
CA PRO A 43 13.60 -11.43 -3.37
C PRO A 43 14.47 -10.39 -4.06
N ASP A 44 14.74 -10.59 -5.36
CA ASP A 44 15.63 -9.74 -6.17
C ASP A 44 15.00 -8.37 -6.52
N VAL A 45 13.77 -8.13 -6.05
CA VAL A 45 13.00 -6.88 -6.23
C VAL A 45 13.11 -5.98 -5.00
N PRO A 46 13.38 -4.66 -5.17
CA PRO A 46 13.42 -3.73 -4.06
C PRO A 46 12.08 -3.59 -3.33
N VAL A 47 12.10 -3.33 -2.02
CA VAL A 47 10.88 -3.22 -1.19
C VAL A 47 9.97 -2.10 -1.67
N GLU A 48 10.55 -0.96 -2.04
CA GLU A 48 9.81 0.19 -2.57
C GLU A 48 9.04 -0.13 -3.87
N VAL A 49 9.52 -1.09 -4.66
CA VAL A 49 8.85 -1.56 -5.87
C VAL A 49 7.67 -2.46 -5.51
N VAL A 50 7.83 -3.29 -4.48
CA VAL A 50 6.76 -4.13 -3.92
C VAL A 50 5.63 -3.26 -3.38
N ASP A 51 5.96 -2.25 -2.56
CA ASP A 51 4.99 -1.33 -1.94
C ASP A 51 4.22 -0.53 -3.00
N GLU A 52 4.91 -0.07 -4.04
CA GLU A 52 4.28 0.62 -5.18
C GLU A 52 3.35 -0.33 -5.95
N ALA A 53 3.78 -1.57 -6.21
CA ALA A 53 2.97 -2.57 -6.91
C ALA A 53 1.70 -2.94 -6.11
N GLU A 54 1.82 -3.05 -4.79
CA GLU A 54 0.71 -3.22 -3.86
C GLU A 54 -0.26 -2.04 -3.93
N ARG A 55 0.24 -0.80 -3.84
CA ARG A 55 -0.59 0.40 -3.90
C ARG A 55 -1.35 0.50 -5.21
N LEU A 56 -0.68 0.33 -6.35
CA LEU A 56 -1.31 0.34 -7.67
C LEU A 56 -2.38 -0.75 -7.79
N THR A 57 -2.12 -1.93 -7.23
CA THR A 57 -3.09 -3.02 -7.19
C THR A 57 -4.33 -2.65 -6.37
N ARG A 58 -4.17 -1.99 -5.22
CA ARG A 58 -5.30 -1.49 -4.42
C ARG A 58 -6.10 -0.41 -5.14
N LEU A 59 -5.42 0.57 -5.77
CA LEU A 59 -6.08 1.61 -6.56
C LEU A 59 -6.90 1.03 -7.71
N ALA A 60 -6.37 0.03 -8.42
CA ALA A 60 -7.06 -0.66 -9.49
C ALA A 60 -8.34 -1.40 -9.05
N ARG A 61 -8.42 -1.78 -7.77
CA ARG A 61 -9.59 -2.49 -7.20
C ARG A 61 -10.62 -1.55 -6.60
N ARG A 62 -10.20 -0.39 -6.10
CA ARG A 62 -11.07 0.59 -5.44
C ARG A 62 -11.83 1.46 -6.45
N THR A 63 -11.21 1.74 -7.60
CA THR A 63 -11.83 2.60 -8.61
C THR A 63 -12.98 1.90 -9.34
N GLU A 64 -14.07 2.63 -9.56
CA GLU A 64 -15.21 2.17 -10.37
C GLU A 64 -15.04 2.46 -11.87
N ASP A 65 -13.98 3.18 -12.26
CA ASP A 65 -13.65 3.49 -13.65
C ASP A 65 -12.73 2.42 -14.25
N ASP A 66 -13.26 1.65 -15.20
CA ASP A 66 -12.53 0.58 -15.89
C ASP A 66 -11.22 1.07 -16.55
N ALA A 67 -11.19 2.30 -17.06
CA ALA A 67 -10.01 2.86 -17.71
C ALA A 67 -8.94 3.24 -16.67
N ALA A 68 -9.35 3.78 -15.52
CA ALA A 68 -8.44 4.03 -14.40
C ALA A 68 -7.90 2.70 -13.84
N ALA A 69 -8.76 1.69 -13.69
CA ALA A 69 -8.35 0.36 -13.23
C ALA A 69 -7.33 -0.28 -14.18
N ALA A 70 -7.54 -0.18 -15.50
CA ALA A 70 -6.59 -0.65 -16.50
C ALA A 70 -5.25 0.10 -16.42
N PHE A 71 -5.27 1.43 -16.31
CA PHE A 71 -4.08 2.25 -16.17
C PHE A 71 -3.20 1.83 -14.97
N TYR A 72 -3.81 1.61 -13.80
CA TYR A 72 -3.06 1.19 -12.62
C TYR A 72 -2.46 -0.22 -12.77
N ARG A 73 -3.17 -1.16 -13.43
CA ARG A 73 -2.64 -2.49 -13.72
C ARG A 73 -1.46 -2.43 -14.70
N ASP A 74 -1.60 -1.67 -15.79
CA ASP A 74 -0.54 -1.49 -16.78
C ASP A 74 0.71 -0.87 -16.14
N ARG A 75 0.52 0.12 -15.26
CA ARG A 75 1.62 0.77 -14.55
C ARG A 75 2.35 -0.18 -13.60
N ARG A 76 1.60 -1.01 -12.87
CA ARG A 76 2.17 -2.05 -12.00
C ARG A 76 2.96 -3.05 -12.82
N ASP A 77 2.39 -3.54 -13.91
CA ASP A 77 2.99 -4.55 -14.77
C ASP A 77 4.30 -4.03 -15.39
N GLU A 78 4.31 -2.78 -15.88
CA GLU A 78 5.52 -2.10 -16.37
C GLU A 78 6.59 -1.96 -15.28
N LEU A 79 6.18 -1.57 -14.06
CA LEU A 79 7.08 -1.38 -12.93
C LEU A 79 7.81 -2.67 -12.56
N VAL A 80 7.06 -3.76 -12.33
CA VAL A 80 7.65 -5.03 -11.87
C VAL A 80 8.39 -5.77 -12.99
N ALA A 81 7.97 -5.59 -14.25
CA ALA A 81 8.71 -6.12 -15.39
C ALA A 81 10.10 -5.48 -15.54
N GLY A 82 10.27 -4.23 -15.08
CA GLY A 82 11.59 -3.58 -15.01
C GLY A 82 12.59 -4.28 -14.07
N HIS A 83 12.10 -5.19 -13.23
CA HIS A 83 12.88 -6.00 -12.29
C HIS A 83 12.81 -7.51 -12.59
N ASP A 84 12.37 -7.91 -13.78
CA ASP A 84 12.17 -9.32 -14.16
C ASP A 84 11.14 -10.06 -13.29
N TYR A 85 10.06 -9.37 -12.90
CA TYR A 85 8.91 -9.95 -12.19
C TYR A 85 7.60 -9.79 -12.97
N ALA A 86 6.66 -10.69 -12.69
CA ALA A 86 5.32 -10.72 -13.25
C ALA A 86 4.29 -10.82 -12.11
N PRO A 87 3.27 -9.94 -12.07
CA PRO A 87 2.29 -9.92 -11.00
C PRO A 87 1.14 -10.90 -11.24
N ARG A 88 0.62 -11.50 -10.17
CA ARG A 88 -0.58 -12.33 -10.18
C ARG A 88 -1.42 -12.03 -8.94
N LEU A 89 -2.74 -11.97 -9.12
CA LEU A 89 -3.69 -11.91 -8.02
C LEU A 89 -4.18 -13.30 -7.66
N ARG A 90 -4.09 -13.63 -6.36
CA ARG A 90 -4.73 -14.81 -5.76
C ARG A 90 -6.00 -14.33 -5.04
N GLU A 91 -7.15 -14.66 -5.62
CA GLU A 91 -8.44 -14.14 -5.14
C GLU A 91 -8.89 -14.79 -3.82
N ASP A 92 -8.47 -16.04 -3.54
CA ASP A 92 -8.92 -16.80 -2.36
C ASP A 92 -8.56 -16.11 -1.02
N ASP A 93 -7.41 -15.45 -0.96
CA ASP A 93 -6.88 -14.78 0.24
C ASP A 93 -6.48 -13.33 -0.02
N ASP A 94 -6.89 -12.78 -1.16
CA ASP A 94 -6.63 -11.40 -1.57
C ASP A 94 -5.14 -11.01 -1.53
N THR A 95 -4.30 -11.83 -2.16
CA THR A 95 -2.85 -11.67 -2.15
C THR A 95 -2.33 -11.28 -3.54
N LEU A 96 -1.49 -10.26 -3.61
CA LEU A 96 -0.65 -9.97 -4.77
C LEU A 96 0.61 -10.82 -4.68
N VAL A 97 0.87 -11.63 -5.69
CA VAL A 97 2.09 -12.43 -5.81
C VAL A 97 2.93 -11.89 -6.96
N LEU A 98 4.18 -11.55 -6.68
CA LEU A 98 5.17 -11.20 -7.69
C LEU A 98 6.07 -12.41 -7.93
N TYR A 99 5.92 -13.03 -9.11
CA TYR A 99 6.77 -14.14 -9.53
C TYR A 99 7.93 -13.63 -10.37
N PRO A 100 9.14 -14.20 -10.25
CA PRO A 100 10.16 -14.04 -11.29
C PRO A 100 9.58 -14.38 -12.67
N ASP A 101 9.79 -13.51 -13.66
CA ASP A 101 9.21 -13.64 -15.01
C ASP A 101 9.65 -14.94 -15.69
N GLU A 102 10.87 -15.40 -15.40
CA GLU A 102 11.41 -16.67 -15.87
C GLU A 102 10.57 -17.89 -15.45
N TRP A 103 9.82 -17.80 -14.34
CA TRP A 103 8.88 -18.86 -13.91
C TRP A 103 7.57 -18.81 -14.68
N MET A 104 7.28 -17.73 -15.41
CA MET A 104 6.03 -17.55 -16.11
C MET A 104 6.13 -18.02 -17.58
N ALA A 105 5.04 -18.57 -18.08
CA ALA A 105 4.80 -18.73 -19.50
C ALA A 105 3.31 -18.56 -19.77
N ASP A 106 2.95 -17.69 -20.72
CA ASP A 106 1.56 -17.40 -21.09
C ASP A 106 0.66 -17.10 -19.88
N GLY A 107 1.16 -16.30 -18.94
CA GLY A 107 0.43 -15.92 -17.71
C GLY A 107 0.29 -17.04 -16.66
N THR A 108 0.96 -18.18 -16.86
CA THR A 108 0.89 -19.34 -15.97
C THR A 108 2.26 -19.67 -15.39
N VAL A 109 2.30 -19.90 -14.07
CA VAL A 109 3.51 -20.34 -13.36
C VAL A 109 3.91 -21.75 -13.82
N GLN A 110 5.18 -21.92 -14.18
CA GLN A 110 5.79 -23.16 -14.62
C GLN A 110 6.55 -23.79 -13.45
N LEU A 111 5.93 -24.75 -12.76
CA LEU A 111 6.49 -25.33 -11.54
C LEU A 111 7.86 -25.98 -11.74
N ASP A 112 8.14 -26.54 -12.92
CA ASP A 112 9.43 -27.15 -13.25
C ASP A 112 10.58 -26.13 -13.39
N ARG A 113 10.29 -24.83 -13.40
CA ARG A 113 11.28 -23.73 -13.43
C ARG A 113 11.58 -23.14 -12.05
N ILE A 114 10.87 -23.58 -11.01
CA ILE A 114 11.04 -23.06 -9.65
C ILE A 114 12.14 -23.87 -8.96
N GLU A 115 13.31 -23.25 -8.80
CA GLU A 115 14.43 -23.85 -8.05
C GLU A 115 14.29 -23.59 -6.55
N THR A 116 13.90 -22.38 -6.17
CA THR A 116 13.57 -21.96 -4.79
C THR A 116 12.34 -21.05 -4.80
N THR A 117 11.41 -21.26 -3.86
CA THR A 117 10.20 -20.44 -3.75
C THR A 117 10.43 -19.08 -3.09
N ASP A 118 11.56 -18.90 -2.41
CA ASP A 118 11.83 -17.71 -1.59
C ASP A 118 12.04 -16.43 -2.41
N ARG A 119 12.17 -16.57 -3.75
CA ARG A 119 12.29 -15.44 -4.68
C ARG A 119 10.96 -14.78 -5.06
N ALA A 120 9.83 -15.44 -4.80
CA ALA A 120 8.52 -14.83 -5.00
C ALA A 120 8.16 -13.93 -3.80
N VAL A 121 7.49 -12.82 -4.08
CA VAL A 121 6.97 -11.92 -3.04
C VAL A 121 5.47 -12.12 -2.93
N GLU A 122 4.98 -12.42 -1.73
CA GLU A 122 3.55 -12.43 -1.43
C GLU A 122 3.19 -11.24 -0.55
N VAL A 123 2.27 -10.41 -1.04
CA VAL A 123 1.78 -9.22 -0.35
C VAL A 123 0.29 -9.36 -0.14
N SER A 124 -0.13 -9.41 1.13
CA SER A 124 -1.55 -9.42 1.44
C SER A 124 -2.17 -8.06 1.11
N LEU A 125 -3.18 -8.05 0.24
CA LEU A 125 -3.97 -6.85 -0.03
C LEU A 125 -5.02 -6.63 1.07
N SER A 126 -5.26 -7.65 1.89
CA SER A 126 -6.16 -7.67 3.05
C SER A 126 -5.35 -7.88 4.34
N GLY A 127 -5.10 -6.82 5.11
CA GLY A 127 -4.31 -6.91 6.33
C GLY A 127 -3.91 -5.55 6.91
N PRO A 128 -3.21 -5.55 8.07
CA PRO A 128 -2.66 -4.33 8.67
C PRO A 128 -1.78 -3.66 7.62
N GLY A 129 -2.15 -2.43 7.26
CA GLY A 129 -1.42 -1.59 6.33
C GLY A 129 -0.04 -1.24 6.86
N ASP A 130 0.57 -0.26 6.20
CA ASP A 130 1.95 0.16 6.48
C ASP A 130 2.12 0.63 7.93
N ALA A 131 2.85 -0.15 8.73
CA ALA A 131 3.10 0.15 10.14
C ALA A 131 3.88 1.47 10.33
N ASP A 132 4.68 1.88 9.36
CA ASP A 132 5.42 3.14 9.40
C ASP A 132 4.50 4.35 9.24
N ARG A 133 3.27 4.15 8.77
CA ARG A 133 2.20 5.18 8.68
C ARG A 133 1.21 5.14 9.83
N TYR A 134 1.43 4.30 10.83
CA TYR A 134 0.46 4.12 11.92
C TYR A 134 0.06 5.44 12.58
N ASP A 135 1.03 6.30 12.93
CA ASP A 135 0.75 7.56 13.64
C ASP A 135 -0.08 8.53 12.79
N GLU A 136 0.22 8.63 11.49
CA GLU A 136 -0.52 9.47 10.55
C GLU A 136 -1.97 8.98 10.39
N ILE A 137 -2.13 7.68 10.18
CA ILE A 137 -3.44 7.04 9.99
C ILE A 137 -4.28 7.09 11.27
N ALA A 138 -3.65 6.86 12.42
CA ALA A 138 -4.33 6.94 13.71
C ALA A 138 -4.82 8.37 13.98
N ALA A 139 -4.00 9.38 13.69
CA ALA A 139 -4.38 10.78 13.85
C ALA A 139 -5.55 11.17 12.92
N TYR A 140 -5.54 10.73 11.66
CA TYR A 140 -6.66 10.95 10.75
C TYR A 140 -7.94 10.27 11.23
N ASN A 141 -7.87 8.99 11.61
CA ASN A 141 -9.02 8.24 12.09
C ASN A 141 -9.61 8.85 13.38
N GLU A 142 -8.76 9.35 14.27
CA GLU A 142 -9.18 10.10 15.46
C GLU A 142 -9.88 11.42 15.07
N ALA A 143 -9.32 12.18 14.14
CA ALA A 143 -9.92 13.42 13.65
C ALA A 143 -11.31 13.21 13.03
N VAL A 144 -11.50 12.12 12.26
CA VAL A 144 -12.83 11.75 11.74
C VAL A 144 -13.79 11.40 12.88
N ALA A 145 -13.34 10.63 13.87
CA ALA A 145 -14.18 10.27 15.01
C ALA A 145 -14.60 11.50 15.84
N ASP A 146 -13.70 12.47 16.02
CA ASP A 146 -14.00 13.75 16.67
C ASP A 146 -14.99 14.58 15.86
N ALA A 147 -14.82 14.66 14.54
CA ALA A 147 -15.76 15.36 13.66
C ALA A 147 -17.17 14.73 13.71
N VAL A 148 -17.27 13.40 13.74
CA VAL A 148 -18.56 12.70 13.94
C VAL A 148 -19.15 13.04 15.31
N ALA A 149 -18.33 13.08 16.36
CA ALA A 149 -18.79 13.42 17.70
C ALA A 149 -19.35 14.85 17.77
N ASP A 150 -18.67 15.81 17.14
CA ASP A 150 -19.09 17.22 17.09
C ASP A 150 -20.38 17.42 16.28
N ALA A 151 -20.54 16.70 15.17
CA ALA A 151 -21.67 16.87 14.26
C ALA A 151 -22.92 16.06 14.65
N HIS A 152 -22.73 14.83 15.17
CA HIS A 152 -23.81 13.85 15.33
C HIS A 152 -24.02 13.37 16.77
N GLY A 153 -23.00 13.45 17.63
CA GLY A 153 -23.08 12.97 19.02
C GLY A 153 -23.29 11.45 19.14
N GLU A 154 -23.72 11.01 20.32
CA GLU A 154 -24.07 9.60 20.58
C GLU A 154 -25.37 9.21 19.86
N PRO A 155 -25.50 7.96 19.36
CA PRO A 155 -24.54 6.85 19.46
C PRO A 155 -23.47 6.81 18.35
N HIS A 156 -23.54 7.70 17.36
CA HIS A 156 -22.63 7.70 16.21
C HIS A 156 -21.17 7.94 16.63
N ALA A 157 -20.95 8.82 17.60
CA ALA A 157 -19.63 9.09 18.17
C ALA A 157 -18.96 7.83 18.75
N ASP A 158 -19.71 6.98 19.45
CA ASP A 158 -19.17 5.77 20.06
C ASP A 158 -18.81 4.71 19.02
N THR A 159 -19.62 4.59 17.98
CA THR A 159 -19.30 3.75 16.83
C THR A 159 -18.07 4.28 16.11
N ALA A 160 -17.97 5.60 15.89
CA ALA A 160 -16.84 6.21 15.21
C ALA A 160 -15.51 5.99 15.95
N ARG A 161 -15.48 6.17 17.27
CA ARG A 161 -14.28 5.88 18.09
C ARG A 161 -13.90 4.40 18.05
N SER A 162 -14.89 3.51 18.16
CA SER A 162 -14.64 2.06 18.11
C SER A 162 -14.13 1.63 16.73
N PHE A 163 -14.67 2.23 15.67
CA PHE A 163 -14.29 1.94 14.30
C PHE A 163 -12.91 2.50 13.96
N ALA A 164 -12.59 3.73 14.40
CA ALA A 164 -11.25 4.30 14.31
C ALA A 164 -10.22 3.42 15.02
N ALA A 165 -10.51 2.96 16.23
CA ALA A 165 -9.62 2.05 16.96
C ALA A 165 -9.43 0.70 16.25
N PHE A 166 -10.48 0.16 15.64
CA PHE A 166 -10.39 -1.06 14.83
C PHE A 166 -9.50 -0.84 13.60
N MET A 167 -9.79 0.20 12.80
CA MET A 167 -9.10 0.49 11.56
C MET A 167 -7.63 0.84 11.77
N SER A 168 -7.29 1.61 12.81
CA SER A 168 -5.90 1.93 13.13
C SER A 168 -5.14 0.71 13.64
N ASN A 169 -5.72 -0.09 14.55
CA ASN A 169 -4.96 -1.16 15.23
C ASN A 169 -4.94 -2.49 14.46
N HIS A 170 -6.00 -2.84 13.74
CA HIS A 170 -6.09 -4.12 13.02
C HIS A 170 -5.72 -3.99 11.56
N TYR A 171 -5.99 -2.82 10.98
CA TYR A 171 -5.87 -2.59 9.54
C TYR A 171 -4.85 -1.53 9.17
N VAL A 172 -4.32 -0.74 10.12
CA VAL A 172 -3.44 0.41 9.86
C VAL A 172 -3.88 1.15 8.59
N ARG A 173 -5.18 1.49 8.53
CA ARG A 173 -5.83 2.11 7.37
C ARG A 173 -6.79 3.21 7.78
N ALA A 174 -7.00 4.13 6.85
CA ALA A 174 -8.01 5.17 6.94
C ALA A 174 -9.43 4.56 7.06
N VAL A 175 -10.30 5.18 7.86
CA VAL A 175 -11.68 4.70 8.09
C VAL A 175 -12.55 4.66 6.82
N ASP A 176 -12.33 5.58 5.89
CA ASP A 176 -13.01 5.66 4.58
C ASP A 176 -12.45 4.67 3.55
N ASP A 177 -11.32 4.01 3.83
CA ASP A 177 -10.75 2.94 3.02
C ASP A 177 -11.26 1.54 3.38
N ALA A 178 -12.19 1.44 4.34
CA ALA A 178 -12.72 0.17 4.81
C ALA A 178 -13.58 -0.53 3.74
N ALA A 179 -13.09 -1.67 3.25
CA ALA A 179 -13.83 -2.53 2.33
C ALA A 179 -15.11 -3.10 2.98
N PRO A 180 -16.12 -3.52 2.19
CA PRO A 180 -17.38 -4.07 2.72
C PRO A 180 -17.20 -5.24 3.70
N ALA A 181 -16.28 -6.17 3.41
CA ALA A 181 -15.98 -7.31 4.29
C ALA A 181 -15.36 -6.86 5.63
N VAL A 182 -14.52 -5.83 5.61
CA VAL A 182 -13.93 -5.24 6.84
C VAL A 182 -15.02 -4.55 7.68
N ARG A 183 -15.98 -3.87 7.04
CA ARG A 183 -17.15 -3.29 7.72
C ARG A 183 -18.04 -4.38 8.32
N GLU A 184 -18.21 -5.53 7.65
CA GLU A 184 -18.92 -6.70 8.18
C GLU A 184 -18.21 -7.30 9.39
N GLU A 185 -16.90 -7.55 9.30
CA GLU A 185 -16.09 -8.01 10.42
C GLU A 185 -16.20 -7.05 11.62
N PHE A 186 -16.13 -5.74 11.39
CA PHE A 186 -16.31 -4.78 12.47
C PHE A 186 -17.64 -4.97 13.20
N ARG A 187 -18.74 -5.12 12.46
CA ARG A 187 -20.10 -5.23 13.00
C ARG A 187 -20.35 -6.55 13.72
N GLU A 188 -19.94 -7.66 13.11
CA GLU A 188 -20.29 -9.00 13.60
C GLU A 188 -19.27 -9.54 14.61
N GLU A 189 -18.03 -9.08 14.53
CA GLU A 189 -16.91 -9.68 15.24
C GLU A 189 -16.24 -8.72 16.21
N TYR A 190 -15.77 -7.57 15.71
CA TYR A 190 -14.95 -6.67 16.53
C TYR A 190 -15.77 -5.90 17.55
N LEU A 191 -16.81 -5.19 17.12
CA LEU A 191 -17.60 -4.30 17.96
C LEU A 191 -18.26 -5.07 19.12
N PRO A 192 -18.90 -6.24 18.93
CA PRO A 192 -19.51 -6.99 20.02
C PRO A 192 -18.50 -7.52 21.05
N ARG A 193 -17.26 -7.79 20.63
CA ARG A 193 -16.22 -8.37 21.49
C ARG A 193 -15.36 -7.33 22.21
N ASN A 194 -15.13 -6.18 21.58
CA ASN A 194 -14.15 -5.19 22.04
C ASN A 194 -14.77 -3.84 22.41
N GLY A 195 -15.84 -3.42 21.72
CA GLY A 195 -16.45 -2.10 21.92
C GLY A 195 -17.50 -2.05 23.02
N TRP A 196 -18.00 -3.20 23.48
CA TRP A 196 -19.05 -3.30 24.51
C TRP A 196 -20.27 -2.40 24.21
N PRO A 197 -20.86 -2.51 23.01
CA PRO A 197 -21.83 -1.54 22.53
C PRO A 197 -23.14 -1.59 23.30
N THR A 198 -23.85 -0.47 23.31
CA THR A 198 -25.25 -0.42 23.77
C THR A 198 -26.18 -1.01 22.71
N ASP A 199 -27.39 -1.42 23.12
CA ASP A 199 -28.42 -1.88 22.18
C ASP A 199 -28.78 -0.80 21.14
N GLU A 200 -28.77 0.47 21.57
CA GLU A 200 -29.01 1.63 20.71
C GLU A 200 -27.90 1.78 19.67
N GLN A 201 -26.63 1.65 20.09
CA GLN A 201 -25.49 1.68 19.18
C GLN A 201 -25.54 0.54 18.16
N LEU A 202 -25.87 -0.68 18.59
CA LEU A 202 -26.02 -1.83 17.67
C LEU A 202 -27.15 -1.63 16.67
N ALA A 203 -28.27 -1.02 17.08
CA ALA A 203 -29.42 -0.78 16.21
C ALA A 203 -29.12 0.20 15.06
N VAL A 204 -28.16 1.11 15.23
CA VAL A 204 -27.80 2.13 14.23
C VAL A 204 -26.37 2.01 13.73
N VAL A 205 -25.74 0.83 13.88
CA VAL A 205 -24.32 0.65 13.52
C VAL A 205 -24.08 0.88 12.02
N GLU A 206 -24.96 0.38 11.14
CA GLU A 206 -24.82 0.57 9.69
C GLU A 206 -25.00 2.04 9.28
N GLU A 207 -25.97 2.73 9.91
CA GLU A 207 -26.17 4.16 9.72
C GLU A 207 -24.94 4.94 10.20
N SER A 208 -24.37 4.58 11.35
CA SER A 208 -23.16 5.19 11.88
C SER A 208 -21.97 5.02 10.95
N LEU A 209 -21.80 3.85 10.32
CA LEU A 209 -20.73 3.63 9.33
C LEU A 209 -20.90 4.53 8.09
N THR A 210 -22.14 4.78 7.68
CA THR A 210 -22.44 5.71 6.57
C THR A 210 -22.17 7.17 6.97
N VAL A 211 -22.48 7.54 8.21
CA VAL A 211 -22.15 8.85 8.78
C VAL A 211 -20.64 9.05 8.82
N ILE A 212 -19.88 8.07 9.30
CA ILE A 212 -18.41 8.12 9.36
C ILE A 212 -17.82 8.34 7.96
N GLU A 213 -18.27 7.58 6.95
CA GLU A 213 -17.82 7.73 5.56
C GLU A 213 -18.15 9.12 5.00
N SER A 214 -19.33 9.65 5.32
CA SER A 214 -19.74 10.99 4.88
C SER A 214 -18.91 12.08 5.55
N THR A 215 -18.66 11.97 6.86
CA THR A 215 -17.83 12.93 7.60
C THR A 215 -16.37 12.87 7.17
N ALA A 216 -15.84 11.67 6.89
CA ALA A 216 -14.47 11.50 6.42
C ALA A 216 -14.19 12.28 5.13
N ALA A 217 -15.16 12.34 4.21
CA ALA A 217 -15.05 13.12 2.98
C ALA A 217 -14.93 14.65 3.21
N GLU A 218 -15.20 15.14 4.42
CA GLU A 218 -15.09 16.54 4.81
C GLU A 218 -13.82 16.85 5.65
N VAL A 219 -13.10 15.81 6.09
CA VAL A 219 -11.86 15.92 6.86
C VAL A 219 -10.67 15.80 5.91
N ASP A 220 -9.70 16.71 6.02
CA ASP A 220 -8.46 16.61 5.24
C ASP A 220 -7.74 15.30 5.60
N GLY A 221 -7.69 14.39 4.63
CA GLY A 221 -7.08 13.07 4.77
C GLY A 221 -5.55 13.11 4.80
N PRO A 222 -4.90 12.01 5.21
CA PRO A 222 -3.49 11.80 4.92
C PRO A 222 -3.29 11.96 3.41
N ASP A 223 -2.18 12.57 2.99
CA ASP A 223 -1.84 12.70 1.57
C ASP A 223 -1.95 11.31 0.95
N SER A 224 -2.97 11.10 0.10
CA SER A 224 -3.13 9.83 -0.59
C SER A 224 -1.85 9.58 -1.38
N PRO A 225 -1.08 8.52 -1.06
CA PRO A 225 0.16 8.23 -1.79
C PRO A 225 -0.10 7.80 -3.23
#